data_AF-A0A7X8WSR8-F1
#
_entry.id   AF-A0A7X8WSR8-F1
#
_cell.length_a   1.000
_cell.length_b   1.000
_cell.length_c   1.000
_cell.angle_alpha   90.00
_cell.angle_beta   90.00
_cell.angle_gamma   90.00
#
_symmetry.space_group_name_H-M   'P 1'
#
loop_
_entity.id
_entity.type
_entity.pdbx_description
1 polymer ?
#
loop_
_entity_poly.entity_id
_entity_poly.type
_entity_poly.pdbx_seq_one_letter_code
_entity_poly.pdbx_strand_id
1 'polypeptide(L)'
;MPSQSAINNRLRSAVASPWVMATISFLVGTLCLAILTWATVGTMGFDRNHLATQPGWLWIGGLVGVVAMTTTVLLLPIIGALYSTALNLTAQVLTTMTIDQFGWFGVEIYEASAWRLVGALIVLSAALLAVVGGYRRPRLDHASPSPIWYLVGLGVGICFG
;
A
#
# COMPACT_ATOMS: atom_id res chain seq x y z
N MET A 1 2.58 4.07 5.74
CA MET A 1 2.70 3.72 7.18
C MET A 1 4.17 3.45 7.55
N PRO A 2 4.99 4.50 7.77
CA PRO A 2 6.43 4.34 7.98
C PRO A 2 6.78 3.49 9.21
N SER A 3 5.98 3.58 10.28
CA SER A 3 6.12 2.75 11.48
C SER A 3 5.91 1.26 11.18
N GLN A 4 4.82 0.89 10.50
CA GLN A 4 4.53 -0.49 10.11
C GLN A 4 5.61 -1.05 9.19
N SER A 5 6.07 -0.28 8.20
CA SER A 5 7.16 -0.68 7.31
C SER A 5 8.46 -0.88 8.07
N ALA A 6 8.76 -0.08 9.09
CA ALA A 6 9.95 -0.25 9.93
C ALA A 6 9.87 -1.51 10.81
N ILE A 7 8.73 -1.76 11.45
CA ILE A 7 8.47 -2.97 12.25
C ILE A 7 8.58 -4.22 11.37
N ASN A 8 7.90 -4.24 10.23
CA ASN A 8 7.93 -5.35 9.28
C ASN A 8 9.34 -5.57 8.71
N ASN A 9 10.13 -4.51 8.49
CA ASN A 9 11.52 -4.68 8.08
C ASN A 9 12.38 -5.32 9.18
N ARG A 10 12.19 -4.95 10.46
CA ARG A 10 12.89 -5.63 11.56
C ARG A 10 12.49 -7.10 11.67
N LEU A 11 11.20 -7.40 11.56
CA LEU A 11 10.71 -8.77 11.56
C LEU A 11 11.27 -9.58 10.38
N ARG A 12 11.30 -8.98 9.18
CA ARG A 12 11.92 -9.57 7.98
C ARG A 12 13.38 -9.91 8.24
N SER A 13 14.16 -9.01 8.84
CA SER A 13 15.55 -9.28 9.17
C SER A 13 15.71 -10.40 10.19
N ALA A 14 14.81 -10.50 11.17
CA ALA A 14 14.85 -11.55 12.19
C ALA A 14 14.54 -12.95 11.63
N VAL A 15 13.61 -13.06 10.68
CA VAL A 15 13.20 -14.35 10.09
C VAL A 15 13.89 -14.66 8.75
N ALA A 16 14.78 -13.78 8.29
CA ALA A 16 15.54 -13.87 7.04
C ALA A 16 14.71 -14.12 5.76
N SER A 17 13.40 -13.87 5.79
CA SER A 17 12.50 -14.14 4.66
C SER A 17 11.36 -13.12 4.60
N PRO A 18 11.14 -12.43 3.46
CA PRO A 18 10.02 -11.52 3.28
C PRO A 18 8.67 -12.25 3.29
N TRP A 19 8.62 -13.51 2.82
CA TRP A 19 7.40 -14.31 2.79
C TRP A 19 6.97 -14.74 4.19
N VAL A 20 7.90 -15.22 5.01
CA VAL A 20 7.64 -15.62 6.40
C VAL A 20 7.21 -14.40 7.23
N MET A 21 7.87 -13.26 7.03
CA MET A 21 7.47 -12.01 7.66
C MET A 21 6.04 -11.61 7.28
N ALA A 22 5.70 -11.64 5.99
CA ALA A 22 4.34 -11.32 5.55
C ALA A 22 3.31 -12.27 6.18
N THR A 23 3.56 -13.58 6.17
CA THR A 23 2.68 -14.56 6.82
C THR A 23 2.45 -14.27 8.29
N ILE A 24 3.52 -13.98 9.06
CA ILE A 24 3.40 -13.66 10.49
C ILE A 24 2.59 -12.36 10.68
N SER A 25 2.92 -11.30 9.95
CA SER A 25 2.23 -10.01 10.09
C SER A 25 0.75 -10.10 9.72
N PHE A 26 0.40 -10.82 8.64
CA PHE A 26 -1.00 -11.05 8.25
C PHE A 26 -1.72 -11.97 9.23
N LEU A 27 -1.05 -12.99 9.79
CA LEU A 27 -1.64 -13.86 10.81
C LEU A 27 -1.98 -13.08 12.08
N VAL A 28 -1.04 -12.29 12.60
CA VAL A 28 -1.27 -11.45 13.79
C VAL A 28 -2.39 -10.44 13.54
N GLY A 29 -2.39 -9.79 12.37
CA GLY A 29 -3.46 -8.89 11.96
C GLY A 29 -4.82 -9.59 11.87
N THR A 30 -4.87 -10.78 11.29
CA THR A 30 -6.09 -11.59 11.15
C THR A 30 -6.63 -12.04 12.50
N LEU A 31 -5.77 -12.48 13.41
CA LEU A 31 -6.18 -12.85 14.77
C LEU A 31 -6.73 -11.65 15.55
N CYS A 32 -6.06 -10.50 15.45
CA CYS A 32 -6.54 -9.26 16.06
C CYS A 32 -7.92 -8.87 15.50
N LEU A 33 -8.08 -8.90 14.18
CA LEU A 33 -9.36 -8.64 13.52
C LEU A 33 -10.43 -9.64 13.95
N ALA A 34 -10.12 -10.93 14.03
CA ALA A 34 -11.07 -11.94 14.47
C ALA A 34 -11.56 -11.69 15.91
N ILE A 35 -10.66 -11.32 16.83
CA ILE A 35 -11.01 -10.96 18.21
C ILE A 35 -11.91 -9.72 18.21
N LEU A 36 -11.54 -8.67 17.46
CA LEU A 36 -12.33 -7.44 17.39
C LEU A 36 -13.72 -7.67 16.77
N THR A 37 -13.81 -8.46 15.70
CA THR A 37 -15.09 -8.85 15.09
C THR A 37 -15.95 -9.61 16.09
N TRP A 38 -15.38 -10.57 16.81
CA TRP A 38 -16.14 -11.30 17.82
C TRP A 38 -16.58 -10.38 18.97
N ALA A 39 -15.72 -9.48 19.44
CA ALA A 39 -16.04 -8.56 20.53
C ALA A 39 -17.10 -7.50 20.15
N THR A 40 -17.18 -7.11 18.88
CA THR A 40 -18.09 -6.05 18.40
C THR A 40 -19.38 -6.59 17.80
N VAL A 41 -19.32 -7.68 17.03
CA VAL A 41 -20.45 -8.27 16.30
C VAL A 41 -21.00 -9.50 17.04
N GLY A 42 -20.24 -10.12 17.94
CA GLY A 42 -20.65 -11.32 18.69
C GLY A 42 -20.57 -12.63 17.91
N THR A 43 -20.29 -12.58 16.60
CA THR A 43 -20.22 -13.74 15.72
C THR A 43 -19.14 -13.54 14.65
N MET A 44 -18.48 -14.64 14.28
CA MET A 44 -17.61 -14.71 13.08
C MET A 44 -18.37 -15.26 11.86
N GLY A 45 -19.63 -15.65 12.04
CA GLY A 45 -20.49 -16.15 10.99
C GLY A 45 -20.93 -15.04 10.05
N PHE A 46 -20.96 -15.35 8.77
CA PHE A 46 -21.53 -14.53 7.71
C PHE A 46 -22.69 -15.30 7.06
N ASP A 47 -23.64 -14.57 6.46
CA ASP A 47 -24.68 -15.20 5.65
C ASP A 47 -24.06 -15.80 4.39
N ARG A 48 -24.00 -17.14 4.37
CA ARG A 48 -23.42 -17.91 3.25
C ARG A 48 -24.17 -17.70 1.95
N ASN A 49 -25.50 -17.50 2.01
CA ASN A 49 -26.33 -17.29 0.84
C ASN A 49 -26.06 -15.92 0.23
N HIS A 50 -25.90 -14.90 1.07
CA HIS A 50 -25.52 -13.56 0.63
C HIS A 50 -24.10 -13.53 0.05
N LEU A 51 -23.14 -14.22 0.66
CA LEU A 51 -21.77 -14.24 0.18
C LEU A 51 -21.63 -14.97 -1.18
N ALA A 52 -22.44 -16.02 -1.41
CA ALA A 52 -22.43 -16.78 -2.65
C ALA A 52 -22.92 -15.97 -3.87
N THR A 53 -23.67 -14.88 -3.66
CA THR A 53 -24.14 -14.00 -4.74
C THR A 53 -23.21 -12.83 -5.02
N GLN A 54 -22.17 -12.63 -4.19
CA GLN A 54 -21.19 -11.56 -4.38
C GLN A 54 -20.18 -11.93 -5.47
N PRO A 55 -19.68 -10.93 -6.23
CA PRO A 55 -18.75 -11.21 -7.31
C PRO A 55 -17.37 -11.65 -6.79
N GLY A 56 -16.74 -12.59 -7.49
CA GLY A 56 -15.49 -13.22 -7.03
C GLY A 56 -14.29 -12.27 -6.91
N TRP A 57 -14.33 -11.08 -7.53
CA TRP A 57 -13.25 -10.10 -7.43
C TRP A 57 -13.12 -9.50 -6.02
N LEU A 58 -14.13 -9.59 -5.15
CA LEU A 58 -14.03 -9.12 -3.75
C LEU A 58 -12.87 -9.81 -3.01
N TRP A 59 -12.57 -11.05 -3.36
CA TRP A 59 -11.51 -11.84 -2.74
C TRP A 59 -10.10 -11.41 -3.17
N ILE A 60 -9.99 -10.66 -4.26
CA ILE A 60 -8.70 -10.19 -4.79
C ILE A 60 -8.07 -9.14 -3.87
N GLY A 61 -8.88 -8.40 -3.09
CA GLY A 61 -8.38 -7.37 -2.17
C GLY A 61 -7.34 -7.91 -1.17
N GLY A 62 -7.55 -9.11 -0.63
CA GLY A 62 -6.59 -9.76 0.26
C GLY A 62 -5.27 -10.09 -0.43
N LEU A 63 -5.32 -10.62 -1.66
CA LEU A 63 -4.13 -10.94 -2.46
C LEU A 63 -3.33 -9.69 -2.82
N VAL A 64 -4.03 -8.62 -3.24
CA VAL A 64 -3.42 -7.33 -3.55
C VAL A 64 -2.72 -6.75 -2.31
N GLY A 65 -3.35 -6.84 -1.15
CA GLY A 65 -2.76 -6.42 0.13
C GLY A 65 -1.44 -7.13 0.45
N VAL A 66 -1.36 -8.46 0.24
CA VAL A 66 -0.15 -9.25 0.49
C VAL A 66 1.00 -8.82 -0.44
N VAL A 67 0.72 -8.69 -1.74
CA VAL A 67 1.71 -8.28 -2.73
C VAL A 67 2.21 -6.87 -2.44
N ALA A 68 1.29 -5.94 -2.18
CA ALA A 68 1.61 -4.54 -1.97
C ALA A 68 2.39 -4.31 -0.67
N MET A 69 2.03 -5.01 0.42
CA MET A 69 2.78 -4.97 1.69
C MET A 69 4.20 -5.54 1.52
N THR A 70 4.33 -6.74 0.95
CA THR A 70 5.63 -7.39 0.77
C THR A 70 6.55 -6.51 -0.06
N THR A 71 6.03 -5.96 -1.17
CA THR A 71 6.81 -5.09 -2.06
C THR A 71 7.22 -3.78 -1.37
N THR A 72 6.35 -3.18 -0.55
CA THR A 72 6.70 -1.99 0.25
C THR A 72 7.89 -2.27 1.19
N VAL A 73 7.92 -3.45 1.81
CA VAL A 73 9.04 -3.85 2.69
C VAL A 73 10.31 -4.12 1.89
N LEU A 74 10.20 -4.69 0.68
CA LEU A 74 11.34 -4.94 -0.22
C LEU A 74 11.94 -3.65 -0.80
N LEU A 75 11.12 -2.64 -1.09
CA LEU A 75 11.55 -1.35 -1.64
C LEU A 75 12.35 -0.50 -0.65
N LEU A 76 12.05 -0.63 0.65
CA LEU A 76 12.63 0.20 1.70
C LEU A 76 14.19 0.22 1.69
N PRO A 77 14.90 -0.92 1.65
CA PRO A 77 16.38 -0.92 1.58
C PRO A 77 16.95 -0.48 0.21
N ILE A 78 16.15 -0.49 -0.87
CA ILE A 78 16.63 -0.24 -2.24
C ILE A 78 16.58 1.27 -2.54
N ILE A 79 15.39 1.84 -2.46
CA ILE A 79 15.15 3.24 -2.82
C ILE A 79 15.03 4.15 -1.59
N GLY A 80 14.91 3.60 -0.39
CA GLY A 80 14.79 4.35 0.86
C GLY A 80 13.35 4.59 1.28
N ALA A 81 13.12 4.75 2.59
CA ALA A 81 11.78 4.86 3.17
C ALA A 81 11.01 6.11 2.69
N LEU A 82 11.69 7.27 2.62
CA LEU A 82 11.08 8.52 2.17
C LEU A 82 10.61 8.42 0.71
N TYR A 83 11.48 7.95 -0.18
CA TYR A 83 11.19 7.78 -1.60
C TYR A 83 10.05 6.77 -1.83
N SER A 84 10.10 5.62 -1.16
CA SER A 84 9.03 4.60 -1.26
C SER A 84 7.68 5.16 -0.82
N THR A 85 7.66 5.94 0.27
CA THR A 85 6.42 6.52 0.80
C THR A 85 5.86 7.59 -0.12
N ALA A 86 6.72 8.47 -0.66
CA ALA A 86 6.30 9.53 -1.57
C ALA A 86 5.72 8.98 -2.88
N LEU A 87 6.37 7.98 -3.49
CA LEU A 87 5.88 7.33 -4.70
C LEU A 87 4.56 6.60 -4.46
N ASN A 88 4.46 5.84 -3.37
CA ASN A 88 3.21 5.14 -3.01
C ASN A 88 2.06 6.12 -2.81
N LEU A 89 2.27 7.19 -2.04
CA LEU A 89 1.21 8.18 -1.79
C LEU A 89 0.75 8.86 -3.08
N THR A 90 1.70 9.19 -3.97
CA THR A 90 1.38 9.79 -5.27
C THR A 90 0.51 8.88 -6.11
N ALA A 91 0.90 7.62 -6.25
CA ALA A 91 0.15 6.63 -7.00
C ALA A 91 -1.22 6.32 -6.37
N GLN A 92 -1.32 6.28 -5.04
CA GLN A 92 -2.59 6.12 -4.33
C GLN A 92 -3.54 7.27 -4.67
N VAL A 93 -3.11 8.53 -4.51
CA VAL A 93 -3.96 9.70 -4.78
C VAL A 93 -4.48 9.71 -6.22
N LEU A 94 -3.63 9.42 -7.20
CA LEU A 94 -4.04 9.35 -8.61
C LEU A 94 -5.05 8.23 -8.87
N THR A 95 -4.82 7.06 -8.27
CA THR A 95 -5.68 5.88 -8.46
C THR A 95 -7.04 6.09 -7.80
N THR A 96 -7.07 6.53 -6.55
CA THR A 96 -8.31 6.83 -5.82
C THR A 96 -9.11 7.92 -6.53
N MET A 97 -8.48 8.99 -7.00
CA MET A 97 -9.19 10.02 -7.77
C MET A 97 -9.80 9.48 -9.07
N THR A 98 -9.12 8.53 -9.72
CA THR A 98 -9.65 7.87 -10.92
C THR A 98 -10.84 6.98 -10.56
N ILE A 99 -10.71 6.16 -9.51
CA ILE A 99 -11.77 5.29 -9.01
C ILE A 99 -13.02 6.11 -8.66
N ASP A 100 -12.85 7.19 -7.90
CA ASP A 100 -13.94 8.06 -7.45
C ASP A 100 -14.62 8.80 -8.61
N GLN A 101 -13.86 9.28 -9.60
CA GLN A 101 -14.39 10.00 -10.75
C GLN A 101 -15.25 9.10 -11.63
N PHE A 102 -14.88 7.82 -11.76
CA PHE A 102 -15.56 6.86 -12.63
C PHE A 102 -16.49 5.89 -11.89
N GLY A 103 -16.57 5.97 -10.55
CA GLY A 103 -17.36 5.05 -9.74
C GLY A 103 -16.92 3.59 -9.87
N TRP A 104 -15.61 3.35 -10.10
CA TRP A 104 -15.10 1.99 -10.24
C TRP A 104 -15.39 1.17 -8.98
N PHE A 105 -15.64 -0.13 -9.14
CA PHE A 105 -16.03 -1.02 -8.03
C PHE A 105 -17.37 -0.67 -7.35
N GLY A 106 -18.19 0.20 -7.96
CA GLY A 106 -19.50 0.57 -7.43
C GLY A 106 -19.43 1.55 -6.25
N VAL A 107 -18.31 2.26 -6.10
CA VAL A 107 -18.20 3.37 -5.13
C VAL A 107 -19.05 4.56 -5.58
N GLU A 108 -19.43 5.41 -4.63
CA GLU A 108 -20.11 6.66 -4.94
C GLU A 108 -19.24 7.54 -5.85
N ILE A 109 -19.86 8.12 -6.89
CA ILE A 109 -19.15 8.98 -7.83
C ILE A 109 -18.91 10.33 -7.16
N TYR A 110 -17.64 10.65 -6.94
CA TYR A 110 -17.21 11.97 -6.51
C TYR A 110 -16.46 12.65 -7.65
N GLU A 111 -17.06 13.71 -8.18
CA GLU A 111 -16.43 14.46 -9.27
C GLU A 111 -15.09 15.07 -8.85
N ALA A 112 -14.16 15.14 -9.80
CA ALA A 112 -12.84 15.75 -9.66
C ALA A 112 -12.99 17.28 -9.64
N SER A 113 -13.40 17.80 -8.48
CA SER A 113 -13.46 19.25 -8.26
C SER A 113 -12.07 19.89 -8.38
N ALA A 114 -12.05 21.19 -8.70
CA ALA A 114 -10.81 21.96 -8.82
C ALA A 114 -9.91 21.80 -7.57
N TRP A 115 -10.50 21.72 -6.38
CA TRP A 115 -9.74 21.53 -5.13
C TRP A 115 -9.09 20.16 -5.01
N ARG A 116 -9.74 19.09 -5.50
CA ARG A 116 -9.14 17.76 -5.51
C ARG A 116 -7.95 17.70 -6.47
N LEU A 117 -8.08 18.34 -7.64
CA LEU A 117 -6.99 18.46 -8.61
C LEU A 117 -5.81 19.25 -8.04
N VAL A 118 -6.07 20.37 -7.36
CA VAL A 118 -5.02 21.13 -6.66
C VAL A 118 -4.34 20.28 -5.58
N GLY A 119 -5.10 19.54 -4.79
CA GLY A 119 -4.56 18.61 -3.79
C GLY A 119 -3.63 17.56 -4.40
N ALA A 120 -4.05 16.93 -5.51
CA ALA A 120 -3.22 15.97 -6.23
C ALA A 120 -1.94 16.60 -6.78
N LEU A 121 -2.02 17.79 -7.36
CA LEU A 121 -0.85 18.54 -7.85
C LEU A 121 0.14 18.85 -6.73
N ILE A 122 -0.35 19.20 -5.53
CA ILE A 122 0.51 19.43 -4.35
C ILE A 122 1.23 18.14 -3.95
N VAL A 123 0.52 17.00 -3.88
CA VAL A 123 1.12 15.70 -3.55
C VAL A 123 2.20 15.31 -4.57
N LEU A 124 1.89 15.45 -5.86
CA LEU A 124 2.82 15.20 -6.96
C LEU A 124 4.07 16.09 -6.86
N SER A 125 3.87 17.38 -6.61
CA SER A 125 4.96 18.35 -6.47
C SER A 125 5.83 18.04 -5.25
N ALA A 126 5.22 17.71 -4.11
CA ALA A 126 5.93 17.32 -2.90
C ALA A 126 6.74 16.04 -3.11
N ALA A 127 6.18 15.04 -3.81
CA ALA A 127 6.90 13.83 -4.15
C ALA A 127 8.07 14.10 -5.10
N LEU A 128 7.86 14.92 -6.14
CA LEU A 128 8.94 15.33 -7.05
C LEU A 128 10.06 16.04 -6.30
N LEU A 129 9.73 16.98 -5.41
CA LEU A 129 10.71 17.69 -4.59
C LEU A 129 11.43 16.75 -3.61
N ALA A 130 10.72 15.80 -2.99
CA ALA A 130 11.35 14.81 -2.11
C ALA A 130 12.32 13.89 -2.89
N VAL A 131 11.97 13.53 -4.12
CA VAL A 131 12.77 12.65 -4.97
C VAL A 131 13.99 13.38 -5.56
N VAL A 132 13.79 14.61 -6.07
CA VAL A 132 14.83 15.39 -6.76
C VAL A 132 15.68 16.19 -5.77
N GLY A 133 15.09 16.72 -4.69
CA GLY A 133 15.77 17.55 -3.68
C GLY A 133 16.51 16.74 -2.61
N GLY A 134 16.19 15.46 -2.43
CA GLY A 134 16.77 14.57 -1.41
C GLY A 134 18.18 14.03 -1.71
N TYR A 135 18.93 14.62 -2.64
CA TYR A 135 20.19 14.12 -3.23
C TYR A 135 21.40 13.99 -2.29
N ARG A 136 21.21 14.01 -0.97
CA ARG A 136 22.29 13.73 0.01
C ARG A 136 22.13 12.33 0.59
N ARG A 137 22.29 11.30 -0.24
CA ARG A 137 22.64 9.96 0.28
C ARG A 137 24.10 10.01 0.76
N PRO A 138 24.43 9.61 1.99
CA PRO A 138 25.80 9.23 2.33
C PRO A 138 26.21 8.12 1.37
N ARG A 139 27.23 8.37 0.56
CA ARG A 139 27.75 7.48 -0.47
C ARG A 139 28.24 6.18 0.19
N LEU A 140 27.42 5.13 0.15
CA LEU A 140 27.90 3.74 0.23
C LEU A 140 28.04 3.28 -1.22
N ASP A 141 29.17 2.65 -1.57
CA ASP A 141 29.61 2.26 -2.92
C ASP A 141 28.70 1.22 -3.61
N HIS A 142 27.40 1.48 -3.69
CA HIS A 142 26.41 0.64 -4.36
C HIS A 142 25.89 1.39 -5.58
N ALA A 143 25.87 0.69 -6.72
CA ALA A 143 25.33 1.23 -7.97
C ALA A 143 23.92 1.81 -7.75
N SER A 144 23.61 2.90 -8.44
CA SER A 144 22.27 3.50 -8.41
C SER A 144 21.22 2.43 -8.74
N PRO A 145 20.16 2.28 -7.93
CA PRO A 145 19.14 1.27 -8.19
C PRO A 145 18.52 1.49 -9.57
N SER A 146 18.25 0.40 -10.28
CA SER A 146 17.67 0.45 -11.62
C SER A 146 16.30 1.15 -11.61
N PRO A 147 15.93 1.89 -12.68
CA PRO A 147 14.66 2.61 -12.77
C PRO A 147 13.42 1.77 -12.50
N ILE A 148 13.50 0.46 -12.74
CA ILE A 148 12.41 -0.50 -12.51
C ILE A 148 11.90 -0.46 -11.06
N TRP A 149 12.76 -0.21 -10.08
CA TRP A 149 12.34 -0.17 -8.67
C TRP A 149 11.44 1.02 -8.34
N TYR A 150 11.60 2.14 -9.06
CA TYR A 150 10.71 3.29 -8.94
C TYR A 150 9.34 2.97 -9.55
N LEU A 151 9.31 2.26 -10.69
CA LEU A 151 8.07 1.78 -11.31
C LEU A 151 7.34 0.76 -10.43
N VAL A 152 8.08 -0.14 -9.78
CA VAL A 152 7.54 -1.09 -8.81
C VAL A 152 6.92 -0.36 -7.62
N GLY A 153 7.56 0.71 -7.12
CA GLY A 153 6.96 1.58 -6.09
C GLY A 153 5.65 2.22 -6.54
N LEU A 154 5.59 2.77 -7.75
CA LEU A 154 4.33 3.30 -8.29
C LEU A 154 3.25 2.22 -8.40
N GLY A 155 3.59 1.03 -8.91
CA GLY A 155 2.65 -0.08 -9.02
C GLY A 155 2.06 -0.51 -7.68
N VAL A 156 2.88 -0.52 -6.62
CA VAL A 156 2.39 -0.78 -5.25
C VAL A 156 1.40 0.28 -4.81
N GLY A 157 1.70 1.56 -5.04
CA GLY A 157 0.77 2.63 -4.71
C GLY A 157 -0.56 2.53 -5.46
N ILE A 158 -0.53 2.14 -6.75
CA ILE A 158 -1.75 1.90 -7.53
C ILE A 158 -2.57 0.76 -6.93
N CYS A 159 -1.92 -0.33 -6.51
CA CYS A 159 -2.60 -1.44 -5.85
C CYS A 159 -3.25 -1.06 -4.50
N PHE A 160 -2.80 0.01 -3.85
CA PHE A 160 -3.34 0.47 -2.56
C PHE A 160 -4.40 1.58 -2.69
N GLY A 161 -4.46 2.28 -3.83
CA GLY A 161 -5.33 3.43 -4.04
C GLY A 161 -6.67 3.03 -4.63
#